data_AF-A0A7Y8IFW3-F1
#
_entry.id   AF-A0A7Y8IFW3-F1
#
_cell.length_a   1.000
_cell.length_b   1.000
_cell.length_c   1.000
_cell.angle_alpha   90.00
_cell.angle_beta   90.00
_cell.angle_gamma   90.00
#
_symmetry.space_group_name_H-M   'P 1'
#
loop_
_entity.id
_entity.type
_entity.pdbx_description
1 polymer ?
#
loop_
_entity_poly.entity_id
_entity_poly.type
_entity_poly.pdbx_seq_one_letter_code
_entity_poly.pdbx_strand_id
1 'polypeptide(L)'
;MAKVTGPLMSIDASGAFADTMVYAKWKGINYSRQYAIPGNPRTANQLQIRDYFTTAVAAWQAEDQTTKDAWNQAASGKPLSGFNLYVGEYVSYRIANAGAVPPSPFLPS
;
A
#
# COMPACT_ATOMS: atom_id res chain seq x y z
N MET A 1 26.61 0.68 -22.60
CA MET A 1 26.29 0.26 -21.22
C MET A 1 27.36 -0.73 -20.77
N ALA A 2 27.98 -0.53 -19.60
CA ALA A 2 28.90 -1.51 -19.04
C ALA A 2 28.13 -2.77 -18.61
N LYS A 3 28.59 -3.95 -19.03
CA LYS A 3 28.01 -5.24 -18.62
C LYS A 3 28.50 -5.56 -17.21
N VAL A 4 27.59 -5.63 -16.24
CA VAL A 4 27.91 -6.08 -14.88
C VAL A 4 28.28 -7.57 -14.95
N THR A 5 29.53 -7.89 -14.67
CA THR A 5 30.06 -9.27 -14.65
C THR A 5 30.47 -9.60 -13.22
N GLY A 6 29.84 -10.62 -12.63
CA GLY A 6 30.10 -11.05 -11.25
C GLY A 6 29.92 -9.94 -10.21
N PRO A 7 28.68 -9.50 -9.89
CA PRO A 7 28.47 -8.58 -8.78
C PRO A 7 29.07 -9.18 -7.49
N LEU A 8 30.12 -8.52 -6.96
CA LEU A 8 30.96 -9.01 -5.86
C LEU A 8 31.58 -10.41 -6.08
N MET A 9 31.82 -10.83 -7.34
CA MET A 9 32.28 -12.18 -7.68
C MET A 9 31.35 -13.30 -7.14
N SER A 10 30.10 -12.95 -6.83
CA SER A 10 29.09 -13.87 -6.30
C SER A 10 28.15 -14.34 -7.41
N ILE A 11 27.74 -15.60 -7.33
CA ILE A 11 26.83 -16.24 -8.28
C ILE A 11 25.41 -15.62 -8.19
N ASP A 12 25.02 -15.06 -7.04
CA ASP A 12 23.67 -14.50 -6.82
C ASP A 12 23.65 -13.36 -5.78
N ALA A 13 24.48 -12.32 -5.94
CA ALA A 13 24.45 -11.15 -5.06
C ALA A 13 23.11 -10.40 -5.17
N SER A 14 22.48 -10.12 -4.02
CA SER A 14 21.24 -9.34 -3.92
C SER A 14 21.26 -8.42 -2.70
N GLY A 15 20.51 -7.33 -2.75
CA GLY A 15 20.35 -6.40 -1.63
C GLY A 15 21.28 -5.18 -1.69
N ALA A 16 21.20 -4.35 -0.65
CA ALA A 16 22.02 -3.14 -0.50
C ALA A 16 23.39 -3.50 0.07
N PHE A 17 24.44 -2.93 -0.52
CA PHE A 17 25.81 -3.01 -0.04
C PHE A 17 26.26 -1.63 0.41
N ALA A 18 26.60 -1.52 1.69
CA ALA A 18 27.17 -0.32 2.32
C ALA A 18 26.41 0.98 1.99
N ASP A 19 25.08 0.92 1.84
CA ASP A 19 24.21 2.05 1.45
C ASP A 19 24.71 2.87 0.25
N THR A 20 25.45 2.22 -0.66
CA THR A 20 26.04 2.85 -1.85
C THR A 20 25.58 2.20 -3.13
N MET A 21 25.40 0.88 -3.12
CA MET A 21 25.00 0.11 -4.29
C MET A 21 23.96 -0.94 -3.93
N VAL A 22 23.02 -1.21 -4.84
CA VAL A 22 22.05 -2.29 -4.72
C VAL A 22 22.25 -3.26 -5.88
N TYR A 23 22.39 -4.54 -5.56
CA TYR A 23 22.43 -5.62 -6.53
C TYR A 23 21.05 -6.26 -6.65
N ALA A 24 20.60 -6.45 -7.87
CA ALA A 24 19.30 -7.05 -8.15
C ALA A 24 19.32 -7.81 -9.47
N LYS A 25 18.29 -8.65 -9.65
CA LYS A 25 18.10 -9.47 -10.83
C LYS A 25 16.77 -9.15 -11.47
N TRP A 26 16.78 -8.81 -12.76
CA TRP A 26 15.58 -8.57 -13.54
C TRP A 26 15.54 -9.53 -14.71
N LYS A 27 14.54 -10.41 -14.76
CA LYS A 27 14.36 -11.43 -15.81
C LYS A 27 15.64 -12.22 -16.12
N GLY A 28 16.39 -12.61 -15.08
CA GLY A 28 17.63 -13.36 -15.21
C GLY A 28 18.89 -12.51 -15.47
N ILE A 29 18.74 -11.20 -15.68
CA ILE A 29 19.84 -10.27 -15.91
C ILE A 29 20.23 -9.61 -14.58
N ASN A 30 21.49 -9.79 -14.19
CA ASN A 30 22.05 -9.13 -13.01
C ASN A 30 22.36 -7.67 -13.34
N TYR A 31 21.96 -6.76 -12.46
CA TYR A 31 22.28 -5.35 -12.56
C TYR A 31 22.63 -4.76 -11.20
N SER A 32 23.42 -3.69 -11.22
CA SER A 32 23.78 -2.90 -10.06
C SER A 32 23.26 -1.48 -10.26
N ARG A 33 22.64 -0.91 -9.22
CA ARG A 33 22.18 0.48 -9.22
C ARG A 33 22.73 1.21 -8.00
N GLN A 34 22.88 2.53 -8.09
CA GLN A 34 23.20 3.34 -6.91
C GLN A 34 22.09 3.15 -5.86
N TYR A 35 22.51 3.00 -4.61
CA TYR A 35 21.58 3.06 -3.49
C TYR A 35 21.00 4.48 -3.43
N ALA A 36 19.69 4.56 -3.57
CA ALA A 36 18.95 5.80 -3.48
C ALA A 36 17.89 5.62 -2.41
N ILE A 37 17.91 6.47 -1.40
CA ILE A 37 16.85 6.56 -0.41
C ILE A 37 15.66 7.25 -1.10
N PRO A 38 14.49 6.61 -1.22
CA PRO A 38 13.32 7.26 -1.78
C PRO A 38 12.93 8.46 -0.93
N GLY A 39 12.73 9.63 -1.56
CA GLY A 39 12.22 10.80 -0.85
C GLY A 39 10.78 10.59 -0.37
N ASN A 40 10.49 10.97 0.87
CA ASN A 40 9.12 11.05 1.40
C ASN A 40 8.79 12.51 1.72
N PRO A 41 8.47 13.34 0.70
CA PRO A 41 8.32 14.79 0.84
C PRO A 41 7.13 15.22 1.73
N ARG A 42 6.27 14.30 2.16
CA ARG A 42 5.10 14.56 3.02
C ARG A 42 4.27 15.76 2.54
N THR A 43 3.98 15.78 1.23
CA THR A 43 3.17 16.87 0.65
C THR A 43 1.76 16.87 1.25
N ALA A 44 1.05 18.00 1.16
CA ALA A 44 -0.32 18.13 1.66
C ALA A 44 -1.23 16.99 1.15
N ASN A 45 -1.19 16.71 -0.16
CA ASN A 45 -1.97 15.63 -0.76
C ASN A 45 -1.57 14.24 -0.22
N GLN A 46 -0.27 13.99 0.03
CA GLN A 46 0.19 12.73 0.62
C GLN A 46 -0.29 12.58 2.07
N LEU A 47 -0.28 13.67 2.85
CA LEU A 47 -0.80 13.66 4.22
C LEU A 47 -2.31 13.47 4.25
N GLN A 48 -3.04 14.10 3.33
CA GLN A 48 -4.49 13.95 3.19
C GLN A 48 -4.89 12.50 2.91
N ILE A 49 -4.24 11.83 1.95
CA ILE A 49 -4.55 10.41 1.68
C ILE A 49 -4.19 9.53 2.88
N ARG A 50 -3.08 9.80 3.59
CA ARG A 50 -2.75 9.05 4.82
C ARG A 50 -3.78 9.26 5.91
N ASP A 51 -4.30 10.47 6.07
CA ASP A 51 -5.42 10.76 6.97
C ASP A 51 -6.64 9.91 6.59
N TYR A 52 -6.97 9.82 5.29
CA TYR A 52 -8.12 9.05 4.81
C TYR A 52 -8.04 7.58 5.22
N PHE A 53 -6.89 6.94 5.02
CA PHE A 53 -6.66 5.57 5.48
C PHE A 53 -6.72 5.45 7.00
N THR A 54 -6.11 6.39 7.73
CA THR A 54 -6.09 6.38 9.19
C THR A 54 -7.51 6.46 9.75
N THR A 55 -8.34 7.37 9.23
CA THR A 55 -9.74 7.51 9.62
C THR A 55 -10.56 6.28 9.25
N ALA A 56 -10.38 5.71 8.05
CA ALA A 56 -11.11 4.52 7.62
C ALA A 56 -10.84 3.31 8.53
N VAL A 57 -9.58 3.11 8.94
CA VAL A 57 -9.21 2.02 9.86
C VAL A 57 -9.83 2.25 11.25
N ALA A 58 -9.79 3.47 11.75
CA ALA A 58 -10.43 3.81 13.03
C ALA A 58 -11.95 3.60 12.98
N ALA A 59 -12.59 3.99 11.88
CA ALA A 59 -14.03 3.79 11.68
C ALA A 59 -14.39 2.29 11.62
N TRP A 60 -13.63 1.48 10.89
CA TRP A 60 -13.81 0.02 10.89
C TRP A 60 -13.68 -0.57 12.30
N GLN A 61 -12.71 -0.12 13.10
CA GLN A 61 -12.54 -0.63 14.46
C GLN A 61 -13.74 -0.30 15.35
N ALA A 62 -14.30 0.90 15.21
CA ALA A 62 -15.47 1.37 15.95
C ALA A 62 -16.80 0.77 15.48
N GLU A 63 -16.84 0.23 14.27
CA GLU A 63 -18.04 -0.35 13.67
C GLU A 63 -18.53 -1.61 14.41
N ASP A 64 -19.85 -1.83 14.41
CA ASP A 64 -20.45 -2.98 15.06
C ASP A 64 -20.19 -4.30 14.30
N GLN A 65 -20.37 -5.44 14.97
CA GLN A 65 -20.12 -6.74 14.36
C GLN A 65 -21.09 -7.01 13.19
N THR A 66 -22.33 -6.55 13.29
CA THR A 66 -23.35 -6.71 12.24
C THR A 66 -22.90 -6.10 10.92
N THR A 67 -22.39 -4.87 10.96
CA THR A 67 -21.90 -4.19 9.76
C THR A 67 -20.63 -4.85 9.25
N LYS A 68 -19.70 -5.24 10.13
CA LYS A 68 -18.49 -6.01 9.73
C LYS A 68 -18.85 -7.30 9.01
N ASP A 69 -19.88 -8.02 9.46
CA ASP A 69 -20.36 -9.24 8.82
C ASP A 69 -20.98 -8.95 7.46
N ALA A 70 -21.74 -7.87 7.31
CA ALA A 70 -22.26 -7.43 6.02
C ALA A 70 -21.13 -7.14 5.01
N TRP A 71 -20.04 -6.50 5.43
CA TRP A 71 -18.86 -6.29 4.58
C TRP A 71 -18.12 -7.58 4.25
N ASN A 72 -17.99 -8.50 5.20
CA ASN A 72 -17.41 -9.82 4.95
C ASN A 72 -18.24 -10.61 3.94
N GLN A 73 -19.57 -10.52 4.02
CA GLN A 73 -20.47 -11.11 3.05
C GLN A 73 -20.33 -10.45 1.68
N ALA A 74 -20.27 -9.12 1.60
CA ALA A 74 -20.09 -8.38 0.34
C ALA A 74 -18.74 -8.66 -0.33
N ALA A 75 -17.71 -8.96 0.46
CA ALA A 75 -16.40 -9.39 -0.01
C ALA A 75 -16.36 -10.85 -0.50
N SER A 76 -17.38 -11.65 -0.22
CA SER A 76 -17.43 -13.07 -0.60
C SER A 76 -17.27 -13.25 -2.12
N GLY A 77 -16.41 -14.19 -2.51
CA GLY A 77 -16.08 -14.46 -3.91
C GLY A 77 -15.07 -13.47 -4.54
N LYS A 78 -14.60 -12.46 -3.80
CA LYS A 78 -13.52 -11.55 -4.23
C LYS A 78 -12.20 -11.95 -3.56
N PRO A 79 -11.03 -11.66 -4.18
CA PRO A 79 -9.72 -11.93 -3.57
C PRO A 79 -9.34 -10.86 -2.52
N LEU A 80 -10.28 -10.49 -1.65
CA LEU A 80 -10.10 -9.47 -0.61
C LEU A 80 -11.02 -9.76 0.59
N SER A 81 -10.67 -9.24 1.77
CA SER A 81 -11.51 -9.33 2.98
C SER A 81 -12.57 -8.23 3.05
N GLY A 82 -13.57 -8.38 3.93
CA GLY A 82 -14.55 -7.32 4.19
C GLY A 82 -13.90 -6.02 4.65
N PHE A 83 -12.85 -6.11 5.47
CA PHE A 83 -12.03 -4.96 5.86
C PHE A 83 -11.40 -4.24 4.66
N ASN A 84 -10.81 -4.99 3.72
CA ASN A 84 -10.19 -4.40 2.54
C ASN A 84 -11.24 -3.68 1.67
N LEU A 85 -12.44 -4.26 1.54
CA LEU A 85 -13.55 -3.66 0.81
C LEU A 85 -14.05 -2.38 1.50
N TYR A 86 -14.30 -2.44 2.81
CA TYR A 86 -14.72 -1.31 3.63
C TYR A 86 -13.76 -0.14 3.49
N VAL A 87 -12.46 -0.35 3.70
CA VAL A 87 -11.46 0.73 3.65
C VAL A 87 -11.39 1.33 2.25
N GLY A 88 -11.49 0.51 1.20
CA GLY A 88 -11.51 0.99 -0.19
C GLY A 88 -12.70 1.89 -0.49
N GLU A 89 -13.90 1.47 -0.10
CA GLU A 89 -15.14 2.26 -0.29
C GLU A 89 -15.16 3.50 0.59
N TYR A 90 -14.69 3.41 1.83
CA TYR A 90 -14.61 4.53 2.75
C TYR A 90 -13.68 5.63 2.22
N VAL A 91 -12.49 5.25 1.74
CA VAL A 91 -11.54 6.19 1.14
C VAL A 91 -12.12 6.80 -0.14
N SER A 92 -12.79 6.00 -0.97
CA SER A 92 -13.47 6.48 -2.19
C SER A 92 -14.56 7.48 -1.86
N TYR A 93 -15.36 7.23 -0.82
CA TYR A 93 -16.36 8.16 -0.31
C TYR A 93 -15.73 9.48 0.13
N ARG A 94 -14.64 9.44 0.91
CA ARG A 94 -13.95 10.67 1.35
C ARG A 94 -13.41 11.46 0.16
N ILE A 95 -12.87 10.79 -0.86
CA ILE A 95 -12.39 11.47 -2.07
C ILE A 95 -13.56 12.15 -2.81
N ALA A 96 -14.68 11.44 -2.98
CA ALA A 96 -15.87 11.97 -3.67
C ALA A 96 -16.55 13.12 -2.89
N ASN A 97 -16.49 13.10 -1.56
CA ASN A 97 -17.19 14.05 -0.69
C ASN A 97 -16.23 15.05 0.00
N ALA A 98 -15.16 15.46 -0.70
CA ALA A 98 -14.22 16.49 -0.23
C ALA A 98 -13.65 16.26 1.20
N GLY A 99 -13.46 15.00 1.58
CA GLY A 99 -12.92 14.58 2.86
C GLY A 99 -13.95 14.32 3.95
N ALA A 100 -15.25 14.49 3.68
CA ALA A 100 -16.33 14.20 4.63
C ALA A 100 -16.33 12.72 5.04
N VAL A 101 -16.67 12.47 6.30
CA VAL A 101 -16.82 11.13 6.87
C VAL A 101 -18.18 10.55 6.47
N PRO A 102 -18.24 9.29 6.00
CA PRO A 102 -19.51 8.65 5.67
C PRO A 102 -20.41 8.47 6.91
N PRO A 103 -21.74 8.43 6.72
CA PRO A 103 -22.68 8.19 7.80
C PRO A 103 -22.52 6.79 8.40
N SER A 104 -22.82 6.68 9.70
CA SER A 104 -22.81 5.42 10.46
C SER A 104 -24.23 4.85 10.58
N PRO A 105 -24.43 3.53 10.44
CA PRO A 105 -23.45 2.53 10.03
C PRO A 105 -23.08 2.68 8.54
N PHE A 106 -21.79 2.49 8.21
CA PHE A 106 -21.34 2.54 6.82
C PHE A 106 -21.53 1.17 6.18
N LEU A 107 -22.56 1.02 5.34
CA LEU A 107 -22.93 -0.26 4.72
C LEU A 107 -22.37 -0.40 3.30
N PRO A 108 -22.15 -1.64 2.82
CA PRO A 108 -21.74 -1.88 1.44
C PRO A 108 -22.79 -1.38 0.45
N SER A 109 -22.33 -0.71 -0.60
CA SER A 109 -23.14 -0.23 -1.75
C SER A 109 -23.37 -1.32 -2.78
#